data_AF-K1WVA3-F1
#
_entry.id   AF-K1WVA3-F1
#
_cell.length_a   1.000
_cell.length_b   1.000
_cell.length_c   1.000
_cell.angle_alpha   90.00
_cell.angle_beta   90.00
_cell.angle_gamma   90.00
#
_symmetry.space_group_name_H-M   'P 1'
#
loop_
_entity.id
_entity.type
_entity.pdbx_description
1 polymer ?
#
loop_
_entity_poly.entity_id
_entity_poly.type
_entity_poly.pdbx_seq_one_letter_code
_entity_poly.pdbx_strand_id
1 'polypeptide(L)'
;MSIKEDGFKASETFAQIEEALKKMPDSEKQAQIKKVSSVDAPSPLGRSLAVTLGGMPANRQTNGIFQLNIKNAQGKEATWVIDLKKEGTVSKGAGKKPDVNISMTDDTFQGLADGKVNPQKAFMTGQLKVKGNIMLATKLSTVLNAAKPKL
;
A
#
# COMPACT_ATOMS: atom_id res chain seq x y z
N MET A 1 6.71 19.20 -6.84
CA MET A 1 5.36 19.32 -6.26
C MET A 1 5.41 18.71 -4.88
N SER A 2 4.90 19.38 -3.85
CA SER A 2 4.87 18.81 -2.49
C SER A 2 3.84 17.68 -2.44
N ILE A 3 4.21 16.52 -1.90
CA ILE A 3 3.27 15.42 -1.62
C ILE A 3 2.30 15.78 -0.50
N LYS A 4 2.66 16.77 0.33
CA LYS A 4 1.82 17.23 1.42
C LYS A 4 0.66 18.08 0.93
N GLU A 5 -0.48 17.98 1.61
CA GLU A 5 -1.67 18.82 1.41
C GLU A 5 -2.26 19.23 2.76
N ASP A 6 -2.45 20.54 2.94
CA ASP A 6 -2.96 21.07 4.20
C ASP A 6 -4.42 20.63 4.44
N GLY A 7 -4.72 20.24 5.67
CA GLY A 7 -6.05 19.78 6.06
C GLY A 7 -6.38 18.34 5.67
N PHE A 8 -5.37 17.52 5.34
CA PHE A 8 -5.51 16.08 5.13
C PHE A 8 -4.53 15.31 6.02
N LYS A 9 -5.03 14.45 6.90
CA LYS A 9 -4.21 13.51 7.70
C LYS A 9 -3.44 12.53 6.81
N ALA A 10 -4.02 12.19 5.66
CA ALA A 10 -3.40 11.34 4.66
C ALA A 10 -2.07 11.89 4.13
N SER A 11 -1.87 13.21 4.14
CA SER A 11 -0.67 13.90 3.67
C SER A 11 0.61 13.35 4.32
N GLU A 12 0.63 13.26 5.64
CA GLU A 12 1.75 12.75 6.43
C GLU A 12 2.03 11.28 6.12
N THR A 13 0.96 10.48 6.04
CA THR A 13 1.06 9.05 5.72
C THR A 13 1.62 8.83 4.31
N PHE A 14 1.21 9.62 3.31
CA PHE A 14 1.79 9.53 1.96
C PHE A 14 3.25 9.96 1.91
N ALA A 15 3.65 10.96 2.68
CA ALA A 15 5.05 11.35 2.81
C ALA A 15 5.89 10.23 3.46
N GLN A 16 5.34 9.54 4.47
CA GLN A 16 6.00 8.37 5.09
C GLN A 16 6.12 7.20 4.12
N ILE A 17 5.08 6.91 3.32
CA ILE A 17 5.13 5.87 2.29
C ILE A 17 6.19 6.19 1.23
N GLU A 18 6.27 7.46 0.79
CA GLU A 18 7.30 7.89 -0.16
C GLU A 18 8.71 7.69 0.42
N GLU A 19 8.94 8.11 1.66
CA GLU A 19 10.21 7.93 2.38
C GLU A 19 10.57 6.45 2.53
N ALA A 20 9.58 5.60 2.87
CA ALA A 20 9.77 4.16 3.00
C ALA A 20 10.13 3.52 1.67
N LEU A 21 9.45 3.89 0.57
CA LEU A 21 9.76 3.40 -0.77
C LEU A 21 11.16 3.83 -1.23
N LYS A 22 11.61 5.05 -0.89
CA LYS A 22 12.99 5.51 -1.14
C LYS A 22 14.06 4.74 -0.37
N LYS A 23 13.75 4.26 0.84
CA LYS A 23 14.68 3.56 1.73
C LYS A 23 14.74 2.05 1.52
N MET A 24 13.85 1.47 0.70
CA MET A 24 13.89 0.06 0.37
C MET A 24 15.14 -0.26 -0.48
N PRO A 25 16.12 -1.05 0.01
CA PRO A 25 17.36 -1.29 -0.69
C PRO A 25 17.16 -2.20 -1.91
N ASP A 26 17.92 -1.94 -2.97
CA ASP A 26 17.99 -2.77 -4.20
C ASP A 26 18.39 -4.23 -3.94
N SER A 27 18.90 -4.57 -2.75
CA SER A 27 19.43 -5.90 -2.44
C SER A 27 18.37 -6.98 -2.16
N GLU A 28 17.09 -6.62 -2.05
CA GLU A 28 15.98 -7.59 -2.20
C GLU A 28 15.58 -7.83 -3.67
N LYS A 29 16.15 -7.09 -4.64
CA LYS A 29 15.79 -7.21 -6.07
C LYS A 29 16.36 -8.46 -6.77
N GLN A 30 17.29 -9.23 -6.17
CA GLN A 30 17.95 -10.35 -6.86
C GLN A 30 18.07 -11.70 -6.12
N ALA A 31 17.88 -11.78 -4.79
CA ALA A 31 18.27 -13.00 -4.05
C ALA A 31 17.27 -14.19 -4.07
N GLN A 32 16.06 -14.05 -4.61
CA GLN A 32 15.03 -15.10 -4.46
C GLN A 32 14.83 -16.02 -5.69
N ILE A 33 15.67 -15.97 -6.72
CA ILE A 33 15.55 -16.87 -7.89
C ILE A 33 16.12 -18.28 -7.60
N LYS A 34 16.85 -18.53 -6.49
CA LYS A 34 17.64 -19.78 -6.34
C LYS A 34 17.42 -20.70 -5.14
N LYS A 35 16.40 -20.55 -4.28
CA LYS A 35 16.11 -21.60 -3.27
C LYS A 35 14.62 -21.89 -3.11
N VAL A 36 14.12 -22.76 -3.98
CA VAL A 36 12.94 -23.61 -3.71
C VAL A 36 13.38 -25.06 -3.89
N SER A 37 14.01 -25.61 -2.86
CA SER A 37 14.15 -27.05 -2.68
C SER A 37 14.36 -27.36 -1.19
N SER A 38 13.71 -28.46 -0.79
CA SER A 38 13.64 -29.12 0.53
C SER A 38 12.84 -28.45 1.65
N VAL A 39 11.63 -28.97 1.80
CA VAL A 39 10.82 -29.11 3.01
C VAL A 39 11.64 -29.71 4.17
N ASP A 40 11.52 -29.11 5.37
CA ASP A 40 11.24 -29.81 6.63
C ASP A 40 11.03 -28.82 7.79
N ALA A 41 10.04 -29.09 8.64
CA ALA A 41 9.63 -28.29 9.81
C ALA A 41 10.27 -28.83 11.10
N PRO A 42 10.36 -28.05 12.20
CA PRO A 42 9.23 -28.07 13.14
C PRO A 42 8.92 -26.78 13.94
N SER A 43 7.69 -26.76 14.47
CA SER A 43 7.04 -25.91 15.51
C SER A 43 6.16 -24.71 15.07
N PRO A 44 4.99 -24.48 15.73
CA PRO A 44 3.82 -23.83 15.12
C PRO A 44 3.79 -22.30 15.21
N LEU A 45 4.60 -21.68 16.08
CA LEU A 45 4.60 -20.23 16.31
C LEU A 45 5.69 -19.46 15.53
N GLY A 46 6.66 -20.16 14.95
CA GLY A 46 7.71 -19.55 14.10
C GLY A 46 7.33 -19.41 12.62
N ARG A 47 6.22 -20.02 12.18
CA ARG A 47 5.81 -20.07 10.76
C ARG A 47 4.87 -18.94 10.32
N SER A 48 4.34 -18.14 11.24
CA SER A 48 3.35 -17.12 10.90
C SER A 48 3.93 -15.74 10.55
N LEU A 49 5.24 -15.50 10.70
CA LEU A 49 5.86 -14.22 10.31
C LEU A 49 6.91 -14.36 9.20
N ALA A 50 7.68 -15.46 9.16
CA ALA A 50 8.68 -15.69 8.11
C ALA A 50 8.05 -16.04 6.75
N VAL A 51 6.87 -16.67 6.73
CA VAL A 51 6.13 -16.98 5.49
C VAL A 51 5.35 -15.77 4.97
N THR A 52 4.94 -14.84 5.84
CA THR A 52 4.13 -13.67 5.44
C THR A 52 4.98 -12.46 5.07
N LEU A 53 6.27 -12.42 5.44
CA LEU A 53 7.16 -11.28 5.17
C LEU A 53 8.52 -11.64 4.54
N GLY A 54 8.87 -12.93 4.39
CA GLY A 54 10.16 -13.36 3.81
C GLY A 54 10.17 -13.64 2.31
N GLY A 55 9.06 -13.45 1.60
CA GLY A 55 8.88 -13.99 0.24
C GLY A 55 8.14 -13.12 -0.78
N MET A 56 7.91 -11.84 -0.51
CA MET A 56 7.30 -10.95 -1.50
C MET A 56 8.32 -9.92 -1.95
N PRO A 57 8.91 -10.04 -3.15
CA PRO A 57 9.74 -8.97 -3.68
C PRO A 57 8.86 -7.73 -3.84
N ALA A 58 9.17 -6.69 -3.07
CA ALA A 58 8.51 -5.38 -3.14
C ALA A 58 8.60 -4.76 -4.55
N ASN A 59 9.45 -5.29 -5.43
CA ASN A 59 9.69 -4.77 -6.78
C ASN A 59 8.89 -5.43 -7.91
N ARG A 60 8.02 -6.44 -7.68
CA ARG A 60 7.34 -7.13 -8.82
C ARG A 60 5.91 -7.60 -8.64
N GLN A 61 5.36 -7.69 -7.43
CA GLN A 61 4.06 -8.37 -7.28
C GLN A 61 2.83 -7.48 -7.50
N THR A 62 2.96 -6.17 -7.32
CA THR A 62 1.81 -5.26 -7.31
C THR A 62 1.65 -4.45 -8.61
N ASN A 63 2.64 -4.51 -9.52
CA ASN A 63 2.69 -3.94 -10.90
C ASN A 63 1.46 -3.09 -11.32
N GLY A 64 1.24 -1.99 -10.62
CA GLY A 64 -0.03 -1.28 -10.64
C GLY A 64 0.14 0.17 -10.25
N ILE A 65 -0.66 1.02 -10.90
CA ILE A 65 -0.80 2.45 -10.62
C ILE A 65 -2.10 2.63 -9.84
N PHE A 66 -1.98 3.04 -8.59
CA PHE A 66 -3.10 3.21 -7.67
C PHE A 66 -3.37 4.70 -7.48
N GLN A 67 -4.55 5.16 -7.88
CA GLN A 67 -5.01 6.49 -7.56
C GLN A 67 -5.88 6.44 -6.30
N LEU A 68 -5.55 7.23 -5.29
CA LEU A 68 -6.32 7.41 -4.07
C LEU A 68 -6.95 8.80 -4.07
N ASN A 69 -8.28 8.88 -4.10
CA ASN A 69 -9.03 10.11 -3.92
C ASN A 69 -9.56 10.16 -2.50
N ILE A 70 -9.06 11.11 -1.73
CA ILE A 70 -9.37 11.26 -0.32
C ILE A 70 -10.23 12.49 -0.14
N LYS A 71 -11.31 12.35 0.62
CA LYS A 71 -12.17 13.46 1.04
C LYS A 71 -11.97 13.75 2.51
N ASN A 72 -11.60 14.98 2.87
CA ASN A 72 -11.44 15.37 4.27
C ASN A 72 -12.78 15.76 4.92
N ALA A 73 -12.77 16.05 6.22
CA ALA A 73 -13.95 16.43 6.99
C ALA A 73 -14.61 17.74 6.53
N GLN A 74 -13.85 18.62 5.87
CA GLN A 74 -14.36 19.87 5.27
C GLN A 74 -15.00 19.66 3.90
N GLY A 75 -15.02 18.42 3.40
CA GLY A 75 -15.54 18.08 2.09
C GLY A 75 -14.59 18.38 0.92
N LYS A 76 -13.35 18.81 1.19
CA LYS A 76 -12.31 18.99 0.17
C LYS A 76 -11.80 17.64 -0.28
N GLU A 77 -11.45 17.55 -1.56
CA GLU A 77 -10.88 16.35 -2.17
C GLU A 77 -9.44 16.59 -2.58
N ALA A 78 -8.59 15.59 -2.32
CA ALA A 78 -7.22 15.56 -2.80
C ALA A 78 -6.89 14.17 -3.32
N THR A 79 -5.97 14.11 -4.27
CA THR A 79 -5.60 12.87 -4.96
C THR A 79 -4.12 12.60 -4.83
N TRP A 80 -3.79 11.35 -4.57
CA TRP A 80 -2.43 10.82 -4.62
C TRP A 80 -2.36 9.61 -5.53
N VAL A 81 -1.19 9.37 -6.09
CA VAL A 81 -0.89 8.20 -6.90
C VAL A 81 0.28 7.45 -6.28
N ILE A 82 0.12 6.15 -6.11
CA ILE A 82 1.20 5.21 -5.80
C ILE A 82 1.47 4.40 -7.07
N ASP A 83 2.64 4.59 -7.69
CA ASP A 83 3.08 3.83 -8.86
C ASP A 83 4.05 2.73 -8.44
N LEU A 84 3.54 1.49 -8.40
CA LEU A 84 4.31 0.29 -8.11
C LEU A 84 4.67 -0.50 -9.38
N LYS A 85 4.54 0.09 -10.59
CA LYS A 85 4.97 -0.55 -11.85
C LYS A 85 6.47 -0.45 -12.09
N LYS A 86 7.08 0.65 -11.65
CA LYS A 86 8.49 0.96 -11.89
C LYS A 86 9.27 1.05 -10.59
N GLU A 87 9.57 2.27 -10.15
CA GLU A 87 10.50 2.53 -9.05
C GLU A 87 9.82 2.56 -7.69
N GLY A 88 8.49 2.44 -7.63
CA GLY A 88 7.76 2.61 -6.37
C GLY A 88 7.74 4.08 -5.99
N THR A 89 6.92 4.89 -6.66
CA THR A 89 6.83 6.32 -6.38
C THR A 89 5.48 6.71 -5.82
N VAL A 90 5.48 7.79 -5.03
CA VAL A 90 4.26 8.47 -4.59
C VAL A 90 4.26 9.85 -5.22
N SER A 91 3.13 10.30 -5.75
CA SER A 91 2.98 11.65 -6.26
C SER A 91 1.60 12.20 -5.95
N LYS A 92 1.49 13.53 -5.90
CA LYS A 92 0.22 14.23 -5.71
C LYS A 92 -0.41 14.58 -7.05
N GLY A 93 -1.73 14.52 -7.11
CA GLY A 93 -2.53 14.77 -8.30
C GLY A 93 -3.08 13.47 -8.93
N ALA A 94 -3.84 13.62 -10.00
CA ALA A 94 -4.45 12.50 -10.72
C ALA A 94 -3.43 11.74 -11.56
N GLY A 95 -3.57 10.42 -11.61
CA GLY A 95 -2.77 9.56 -12.49
C GLY A 95 -3.31 9.62 -13.91
N LYS A 96 -2.41 9.60 -14.92
CA LYS A 96 -2.85 9.61 -16.34
C LYS A 96 -3.66 8.36 -16.70
N LYS A 97 -3.32 7.19 -16.14
CA LYS A 97 -3.96 5.90 -16.41
C LYS A 97 -3.84 4.97 -15.18
N PRO A 98 -4.56 5.24 -14.08
CA PRO A 98 -4.52 4.35 -12.92
C PRO A 98 -5.17 3.00 -13.26
N ASP A 99 -4.55 1.91 -12.85
CA ASP A 99 -5.13 0.56 -12.95
C ASP A 99 -6.21 0.34 -11.88
N VAL A 100 -6.09 1.07 -10.77
CA VAL A 100 -7.03 1.04 -9.65
C VAL A 100 -7.29 2.46 -9.19
N ASN A 101 -8.56 2.78 -9.02
CA ASN A 101 -9.01 4.03 -8.45
C ASN A 101 -9.75 3.73 -7.14
N ILE A 102 -9.26 4.31 -6.04
CA ILE A 102 -9.72 4.07 -4.69
C ILE A 102 -10.26 5.39 -4.14
N SER A 103 -11.47 5.38 -3.58
CA SER A 103 -12.07 6.56 -2.96
C SER A 103 -12.48 6.26 -1.53
N MET A 104 -12.14 7.15 -0.60
CA MET A 104 -12.51 7.03 0.82
C MET A 104 -12.42 8.39 1.53
N THR A 105 -12.84 8.45 2.79
CA THR A 105 -12.60 9.62 3.64
C THR A 105 -11.17 9.60 4.20
N ASP A 106 -10.66 10.79 4.56
CA ASP A 106 -9.36 10.97 5.21
C ASP A 106 -9.25 10.16 6.52
N ASP A 107 -10.33 10.11 7.31
CA ASP A 107 -10.39 9.29 8.52
C ASP A 107 -10.38 7.78 8.23
N THR A 108 -11.08 7.35 7.17
CA THR A 108 -11.05 5.94 6.75
C THR A 108 -9.65 5.55 6.31
N PHE A 109 -8.99 6.42 5.54
CA PHE A 109 -7.61 6.20 5.10
C PHE A 109 -6.65 6.08 6.28
N GLN A 110 -6.71 7.01 7.23
CA GLN A 110 -5.86 6.94 8.42
C GLN A 110 -6.16 5.69 9.25
N GLY A 111 -7.43 5.33 9.41
CA GLY A 111 -7.82 4.11 10.10
C GLY A 111 -7.29 2.84 9.43
N LEU A 112 -7.25 2.79 8.11
CA LEU A 112 -6.66 1.69 7.34
C LEU A 112 -5.14 1.65 7.50
N ALA A 113 -4.48 2.81 7.38
CA ALA A 113 -3.04 2.96 7.57
C ALA A 113 -2.60 2.55 8.99
N ASP A 114 -3.39 2.90 10.01
CA ASP A 114 -3.15 2.50 11.39
C ASP A 114 -3.57 1.04 11.68
N GLY A 115 -4.30 0.40 10.77
CA GLY A 115 -4.85 -0.96 10.98
C GLY A 115 -6.05 -1.03 11.92
N LYS A 116 -6.61 0.12 12.29
CA LYS A 116 -7.82 0.26 13.13
C LYS A 116 -9.10 -0.02 12.34
N VAL A 117 -9.06 0.18 11.02
CA VAL A 117 -10.17 -0.12 10.11
C VAL A 117 -9.84 -1.39 9.34
N ASN A 118 -10.80 -2.32 9.29
CA ASN A 118 -10.68 -3.51 8.46
C ASN A 118 -11.00 -3.16 6.99
N PRO A 119 -10.10 -3.44 6.03
CA PRO A 119 -10.27 -3.05 4.63
C PRO A 119 -11.44 -3.74 3.94
N GLN A 120 -11.70 -5.02 4.25
CA GLN A 120 -12.82 -5.78 3.67
C GLN A 120 -14.15 -5.22 4.15
N LYS A 121 -14.27 -4.95 5.46
CA LYS A 121 -15.46 -4.32 6.05
C LYS A 121 -15.69 -2.93 5.46
N ALA A 122 -14.67 -2.09 5.40
CA ALA A 122 -14.77 -0.75 4.82
C ALA A 122 -15.23 -0.79 3.36
N PHE A 123 -14.79 -1.79 2.59
CA PHE A 123 -15.25 -1.99 1.22
C PHE A 123 -16.73 -2.39 1.17
N MET A 124 -17.13 -3.39 1.95
CA MET A 124 -18.52 -3.88 2.01
C MET A 124 -19.50 -2.81 2.51
N THR A 125 -19.08 -1.93 3.42
CA THR A 125 -19.91 -0.83 3.95
C THR A 125 -19.89 0.43 3.08
N GLY A 126 -19.10 0.43 2.00
CA GLY A 126 -18.98 1.57 1.08
C GLY A 126 -18.12 2.74 1.59
N GLN A 127 -17.46 2.60 2.74
CA GLN A 127 -16.48 3.57 3.26
C GLN A 127 -15.20 3.60 2.40
N LEU A 128 -14.87 2.46 1.80
CA LEU A 128 -13.82 2.29 0.81
C LEU A 128 -14.46 1.87 -0.51
N LYS A 129 -14.28 2.66 -1.56
CA LYS A 129 -14.76 2.33 -2.91
C LYS A 129 -13.56 2.02 -3.80
N VAL A 130 -13.65 0.95 -4.57
CA VAL A 130 -12.60 0.55 -5.51
C VAL A 130 -13.21 0.42 -6.90
N LYS A 131 -12.57 1.03 -7.89
CA LYS A 131 -12.85 0.89 -9.32
C LYS A 131 -11.59 0.42 -10.04
N GLY A 132 -11.74 -0.36 -11.12
CA GLY A 132 -10.62 -0.92 -11.87
C GLY A 132 -10.24 -2.32 -11.39
N ASN A 133 -8.95 -2.63 -11.37
CA ASN A 133 -8.46 -3.98 -11.10
C ASN A 133 -8.49 -4.31 -9.59
N ILE A 134 -9.53 -5.03 -9.16
CA ILE A 134 -9.73 -5.42 -7.75
C ILE A 134 -8.59 -6.31 -7.22
N MET A 135 -8.01 -7.18 -8.05
CA MET A 135 -6.88 -8.02 -7.64
C MET A 135 -5.63 -7.19 -7.33
N LEU A 136 -5.42 -6.09 -8.05
CA LEU A 136 -4.35 -5.16 -7.70
C LEU A 136 -4.66 -4.41 -6.41
N ALA A 137 -5.94 -4.04 -6.18
CA ALA A 137 -6.36 -3.35 -4.96
C ALA A 137 -6.12 -4.19 -3.69
N THR A 138 -6.36 -5.50 -3.74
CA THR A 138 -6.09 -6.39 -2.59
C THR A 138 -4.60 -6.54 -2.31
N LYS A 139 -3.76 -6.55 -3.36
CA LYS A 139 -2.30 -6.54 -3.22
C LYS A 139 -1.79 -5.25 -2.60
N LEU A 140 -2.35 -4.09 -2.96
CA LEU A 140 -1.99 -2.82 -2.33
C LEU A 140 -2.21 -2.85 -0.82
N SER A 141 -3.32 -3.42 -0.34
CA SER A 141 -3.56 -3.57 1.09
C SER A 141 -2.47 -4.37 1.81
N THR A 142 -1.90 -5.37 1.14
CA THR A 142 -0.80 -6.18 1.68
C THR A 142 0.49 -5.36 1.75
N VAL A 143 0.79 -4.60 0.69
CA VAL A 143 1.97 -3.70 0.63
C VAL A 143 1.90 -2.62 1.72
N LEU A 144 0.76 -1.95 1.87
CA LEU A 144 0.57 -0.91 2.88
C LEU A 144 0.69 -1.45 4.30
N ASN A 145 0.25 -2.70 4.54
CA ASN A 145 0.43 -3.36 5.84
C ASN A 145 1.89 -3.72 6.13
N ALA A 146 2.65 -4.15 5.12
CA ALA A 146 4.06 -4.47 5.26
C ALA A 146 4.93 -3.21 5.43
N ALA A 147 4.54 -2.08 4.83
CA ALA A 147 5.27 -0.81 4.89
C ALA A 147 5.09 -0.05 6.22
N LYS A 148 4.26 -0.54 7.14
CA LYS A 148 4.10 0.07 8.46
C LYS A 148 5.42 -0.02 9.22
N PRO A 149 6.00 1.09 9.70
CA PRO A 149 7.12 1.01 10.63
C PRO A 149 6.66 0.22 11.86
N LYS A 150 7.38 -0.84 12.21
CA LYS A 150 7.22 -1.51 13.50
C LYS A 150 7.64 -0.49 14.56
N LEU A 151 6.66 0.13 15.22
CA LEU A 151 6.87 0.86 16.47
C LEU A 151 7.06 -0.15 17.61
#